data_AF-A0A397SXY1-F1
#
_entry.id   AF-A0A397SXY1-F1
#
_cell.length_a   1.000
_cell.length_b   1.000
_cell.length_c   1.000
_cell.angle_alpha   90.00
_cell.angle_beta   90.00
_cell.angle_gamma   90.00
#
_symmetry.space_group_name_H-M   'P 1'
#
loop_
_entity.id
_entity.type
_entity.pdbx_description
1 polymer ?
#
loop_
_entity_poly.entity_id
_entity_poly.type
_entity_poly.pdbx_seq_one_letter_code
_entity_poly.pdbx_strand_id
1 'polypeptide(L)'
;MARKKNKRHIQSIPSATSTSANETLSRSLTVMDTELQELIRQGLVVDEVHEVLSYNQKSMPWVDNFINLSIELKNQCDDPREKAYHALMRELFSMKAFRDASSQDDLISKAEYYGNKIDNCIADFIIRMGKGKKGWLSRESVATLRQVTTTKRIMDLLNVAENKGSESHSQIIIF
;
A
#
# COMPACT_ATOMS: atom_id res chain seq x y z
N MET A 1 -4.47 -49.29 41.38
CA MET A 1 -5.45 -48.71 42.32
C MET A 1 -4.83 -47.51 43.02
N ALA A 2 -5.53 -46.38 43.01
CA ALA A 2 -5.03 -45.05 43.37
C ALA A 2 -4.94 -44.80 44.88
N ARG A 3 -3.94 -44.01 45.32
CA ARG A 3 -4.02 -43.21 46.56
C ARG A 3 -3.28 -41.86 46.44
N LYS A 4 -4.08 -40.84 46.11
CA LYS A 4 -4.19 -39.48 46.70
C LYS A 4 -2.95 -38.92 47.43
N LYS A 5 -2.42 -37.77 46.97
CA LYS A 5 -1.61 -36.85 47.79
C LYS A 5 -2.10 -35.39 47.66
N ASN A 6 -2.13 -34.73 48.81
CA ASN A 6 -2.83 -33.49 49.12
C ASN A 6 -2.01 -32.23 48.80
N LYS A 7 -2.74 -31.14 48.61
CA LYS A 7 -2.37 -29.74 48.37
C LYS A 7 -1.83 -29.04 49.63
N ARG A 8 -0.78 -28.20 49.47
CA ARG A 8 -0.54 -26.84 50.03
C ARG A 8 0.96 -26.47 49.86
N HIS A 9 1.30 -25.54 48.95
CA HIS A 9 1.45 -24.09 49.16
C HIS A 9 2.58 -23.71 50.15
N ILE A 10 3.73 -23.28 49.61
CA ILE A 10 4.70 -22.42 50.29
C ILE A 10 5.15 -21.35 49.29
N GLN A 11 5.14 -20.11 49.78
CA GLN A 11 5.41 -18.85 49.09
C GLN A 11 6.79 -18.82 48.43
N SER A 12 6.83 -18.38 47.17
CA SER A 12 8.07 -17.96 46.52
C SER A 12 8.27 -16.47 46.75
N ILE A 13 9.30 -16.12 47.51
CA ILE A 13 9.83 -14.77 47.67
C ILE A 13 10.30 -14.27 46.29
N PRO A 14 9.99 -13.02 45.89
CA PRO A 14 10.45 -12.47 44.63
C PRO A 14 11.95 -12.15 44.74
N SER A 15 12.79 -12.91 44.04
CA SER A 15 14.19 -12.53 43.87
C SER A 15 14.26 -11.50 42.74
N ALA A 16 14.46 -10.24 43.12
CA ALA A 16 14.83 -9.18 42.20
C ALA A 16 16.17 -9.56 41.55
N THR A 17 16.14 -9.77 40.24
CA THR A 17 17.32 -9.58 39.39
C THR A 17 16.92 -8.56 38.35
N SER A 18 17.34 -7.33 38.61
CA SER A 18 17.38 -6.26 37.64
C SER A 18 18.33 -6.63 36.51
N THR A 19 17.76 -6.98 35.36
CA THR A 19 18.44 -6.89 34.08
C THR A 19 17.53 -6.09 33.18
N SER A 20 17.78 -4.77 33.15
CA SER A 20 17.30 -3.86 32.12
C SER A 20 17.97 -4.30 30.82
N ALA A 21 17.39 -5.31 30.19
CA ALA A 21 17.48 -5.48 28.77
C ALA A 21 16.35 -4.64 28.20
N ASN A 22 16.67 -3.43 27.76
CA ASN A 22 15.76 -2.60 26.96
C ASN A 22 15.68 -3.25 25.58
N GLU A 23 15.12 -4.45 25.49
CA GLU A 23 14.65 -4.99 24.23
C GLU A 23 13.40 -4.20 23.90
N THR A 24 13.54 -3.17 23.07
CA THR A 24 12.43 -2.43 22.51
C THR A 24 11.60 -3.42 21.71
N LEU A 25 10.57 -3.99 22.34
CA LEU A 25 9.58 -4.84 21.71
C LEU A 25 8.83 -3.97 20.70
N SER A 26 9.32 -3.96 19.46
CA SER A 26 8.62 -3.34 18.34
C SER A 26 7.33 -4.12 18.11
N ARG A 27 6.22 -3.55 18.57
CA ARG A 27 4.89 -4.13 18.42
C ARG A 27 4.16 -3.37 17.33
N SER A 28 3.86 -4.04 16.21
CA SER A 28 2.99 -3.48 15.18
C SER A 28 1.56 -3.40 15.71
N LEU A 29 0.95 -2.23 15.62
CA LEU A 29 -0.42 -1.97 16.04
C LEU A 29 -1.21 -1.40 14.85
N THR A 30 -2.34 -2.01 14.52
CA THR A 30 -3.31 -1.45 13.57
C THR A 30 -4.36 -0.70 14.38
N VAL A 31 -4.46 0.60 14.15
CA VAL A 31 -5.41 1.51 14.80
C VAL A 31 -6.10 2.36 13.75
N MET A 32 -7.28 2.88 14.07
CA MET A 32 -7.94 3.91 13.28
C MET A 32 -7.18 5.24 13.40
N ASP A 33 -7.31 6.13 12.41
CA ASP A 33 -6.66 7.47 12.44
C ASP A 33 -6.94 8.25 13.73
N THR A 34 -8.19 8.19 14.21
CA THR A 34 -8.61 8.86 15.44
C THR A 34 -7.93 8.28 16.67
N GLU A 35 -7.75 6.97 16.72
CA GLU A 35 -7.04 6.28 17.80
C GLU A 35 -5.54 6.57 17.74
N LEU A 36 -4.95 6.64 16.54
CA LEU A 36 -3.55 7.01 16.36
C LEU A 36 -3.29 8.43 16.88
N GLN A 37 -4.16 9.40 16.57
CA GLN A 37 -4.02 10.76 17.08
C GLN A 37 -4.11 10.82 18.61
N GLU A 38 -5.01 10.03 19.20
CA GLU A 38 -5.15 9.97 20.64
C GLU A 38 -3.95 9.29 21.31
N LEU A 39 -3.40 8.23 20.71
CA LEU A 39 -2.18 7.58 21.19
C LEU A 39 -0.97 8.51 21.11
N ILE A 40 -0.83 9.27 20.01
CA ILE A 40 0.23 10.29 19.88
C ILE A 40 0.07 11.36 20.96
N ARG A 41 -1.17 11.82 21.23
CA ARG A 41 -1.45 12.76 22.33
C ARG A 41 -1.09 12.19 23.70
N GLN A 42 -1.24 10.89 23.90
CA GLN A 42 -0.86 10.17 25.12
C GLN A 42 0.65 9.90 25.22
N GLY A 43 1.44 10.34 24.24
CA GLY A 43 2.90 10.23 24.25
C GLY A 43 3.45 8.97 23.57
N LEU A 44 2.64 8.29 22.75
CA LEU A 44 3.15 7.21 21.89
C LEU A 44 4.19 7.78 20.91
N VAL A 45 5.41 7.29 20.98
CA VAL A 45 6.46 7.56 20.01
C VAL A 45 6.35 6.51 18.91
N VAL A 46 6.06 6.95 17.69
CA VAL A 46 5.90 6.08 16.52
C VAL A 46 7.13 6.20 15.63
N ASP A 47 7.76 5.06 15.33
CA ASP A 47 8.96 5.00 14.48
C ASP A 47 8.59 5.05 12.98
N GLU A 48 7.59 4.25 12.58
CA GLU A 48 7.08 4.21 11.21
C GLU A 48 5.55 4.00 11.21
N VAL A 49 4.83 4.75 10.37
CA VAL A 49 3.38 4.57 10.14
C VAL A 49 3.19 4.03 8.73
N HIS A 50 2.67 2.81 8.63
CA HIS A 50 2.16 2.28 7.37
C HIS A 50 0.64 2.45 7.33
N GLU A 51 0.15 3.25 6.38
CA GLU A 51 -1.29 3.33 6.15
C GLU A 51 -1.78 2.01 5.55
N VAL A 52 -2.63 1.30 6.30
CA VAL A 52 -3.30 0.08 5.82
C VAL A 52 -4.67 0.47 5.30
N LEU A 53 -4.81 0.37 3.98
CA LEU A 53 -6.09 0.59 3.31
C LEU A 53 -7.06 -0.56 3.64
N SER A 54 -8.10 -0.28 4.42
CA SER A 54 -9.16 -1.26 4.75
C SER A 54 -10.43 -0.99 3.95
N TYR A 55 -10.96 -1.98 3.24
CA TYR A 55 -12.25 -1.89 2.55
C TYR A 55 -13.24 -2.92 3.12
N ASN A 56 -14.53 -2.66 2.93
CA ASN A 56 -15.55 -3.63 3.27
C ASN A 56 -15.64 -4.71 2.18
N GLN A 57 -15.16 -5.90 2.50
CA GLN A 57 -15.15 -7.05 1.59
C GLN A 57 -16.56 -7.39 1.06
N LYS A 58 -17.62 -7.19 1.86
CA LYS A 58 -18.99 -7.50 1.43
C LYS A 58 -19.50 -6.52 0.38
N SER A 59 -19.11 -5.25 0.46
CA SER A 59 -19.55 -4.22 -0.50
C SER A 59 -18.62 -4.13 -1.72
N MET A 60 -17.38 -4.61 -1.60
CA MET A 60 -16.37 -4.51 -2.66
C MET A 60 -15.65 -5.85 -2.91
N PRO A 61 -16.38 -6.92 -3.28
CA PRO A 61 -15.78 -8.25 -3.49
C PRO A 61 -14.80 -8.30 -4.67
N TRP A 62 -14.89 -7.34 -5.59
CA TRP A 62 -13.99 -7.22 -6.74
C TRP A 62 -12.55 -6.88 -6.34
N VAL A 63 -12.35 -6.26 -5.17
CA VAL A 63 -11.01 -5.84 -4.70
C VAL A 63 -10.13 -7.05 -4.40
N ASP A 64 -10.68 -8.11 -3.80
CA ASP A 64 -9.96 -9.36 -3.55
C ASP A 64 -9.47 -9.98 -4.87
N ASN A 65 -10.35 -10.05 -5.87
CA ASN A 65 -10.02 -10.59 -7.18
C ASN A 65 -8.94 -9.77 -7.87
N PHE A 66 -9.04 -8.44 -7.80
CA PHE A 66 -8.05 -7.52 -8.34
C PHE A 66 -6.69 -7.65 -7.65
N ILE A 67 -6.66 -7.79 -6.32
CA ILE A 67 -5.42 -8.00 -5.56
C ILE A 67 -4.76 -9.32 -5.97
N ASN A 68 -5.53 -10.41 -6.04
CA ASN A 68 -5.01 -11.72 -6.42
C ASN A 68 -4.47 -11.72 -7.84
N LEU A 69 -5.23 -11.18 -8.81
CA LEU A 69 -4.79 -11.05 -10.21
C LEU A 69 -3.51 -10.20 -10.30
N SER A 70 -3.43 -9.11 -9.55
CA SER A 70 -2.23 -8.24 -9.54
C SER A 70 -1.00 -8.93 -8.96
N ILE A 71 -1.17 -9.78 -7.94
CA ILE A 71 -0.09 -10.59 -7.37
C ILE A 71 0.35 -11.64 -8.38
N GLU A 72 -0.58 -12.32 -9.03
CA GLU A 72 -0.30 -13.33 -10.04
C GLU A 72 0.46 -12.74 -11.23
N LEU A 73 -0.03 -11.65 -11.81
CA LEU A 73 0.63 -10.94 -12.92
C LEU A 73 2.04 -10.48 -12.52
N LYS A 74 2.20 -9.94 -11.31
CA LYS A 74 3.52 -9.53 -10.80
C LYS A 74 4.49 -10.72 -10.70
N ASN A 75 4.00 -11.89 -10.29
CA ASN A 75 4.83 -13.08 -10.08
C ASN A 75 5.18 -13.79 -11.40
N GLN A 76 4.34 -13.66 -12.42
CA GLN A 76 4.56 -14.27 -13.75
C GLN A 76 5.45 -13.42 -14.67
N CYS A 77 5.55 -12.12 -14.42
CA CYS A 77 6.46 -11.26 -15.16
C CYS A 77 7.92 -11.56 -14.77
N ASP A 78 8.88 -11.39 -15.69
CA ASP A 78 10.31 -11.40 -15.39
C ASP A 78 10.98 -10.04 -15.58
N ASP A 79 10.42 -9.18 -16.44
CA ASP A 79 10.92 -7.82 -16.65
C ASP A 79 10.71 -6.99 -15.36
N PRO A 80 11.79 -6.49 -14.70
CA PRO A 80 11.67 -5.69 -13.48
C PRO A 80 10.82 -4.43 -13.66
N ARG A 81 10.72 -3.88 -14.88
CA ARG A 81 9.89 -2.72 -15.19
C ARG A 81 8.41 -3.06 -15.25
N GLU A 82 8.06 -4.17 -15.87
CA GLU A 82 6.67 -4.61 -15.93
C GLU A 82 6.21 -5.10 -14.54
N LYS A 83 7.08 -5.74 -13.76
CA LYS A 83 6.86 -5.97 -12.31
C LYS A 83 6.56 -4.69 -11.54
N ALA A 84 7.37 -3.65 -11.74
CA ALA A 84 7.18 -2.35 -11.09
C ALA A 84 5.87 -1.68 -11.53
N TYR A 85 5.50 -1.81 -12.80
CA TYR A 85 4.23 -1.32 -13.33
C TYR A 85 3.03 -2.06 -12.72
N HIS A 86 3.05 -3.40 -12.65
CA HIS A 86 1.98 -4.15 -11.99
C HIS A 86 1.86 -3.82 -10.50
N ALA A 87 2.99 -3.64 -9.81
CA ALA A 87 2.98 -3.20 -8.42
C ALA A 87 2.35 -1.81 -8.26
N LEU A 88 2.71 -0.86 -9.13
CA LEU A 88 2.10 0.47 -9.18
C LEU A 88 0.59 0.39 -9.44
N MET A 89 0.17 -0.35 -10.47
CA MET A 89 -1.24 -0.47 -10.83
C MET A 89 -2.08 -0.99 -9.66
N ARG A 90 -1.59 -2.00 -8.94
CA ARG A 90 -2.26 -2.51 -7.73
C ARG A 90 -2.51 -1.43 -6.69
N GLU A 91 -1.50 -0.61 -6.44
CA GLU A 91 -1.54 0.47 -5.47
C GLU A 91 -2.49 1.59 -5.92
N LEU A 92 -2.37 2.02 -7.18
CA LEU A 92 -3.21 3.08 -7.75
C LEU A 92 -4.69 2.72 -7.80
N PHE A 93 -5.03 1.48 -8.17
CA PHE A 93 -6.42 1.03 -8.20
C PHE A 93 -7.05 1.05 -6.80
N SER A 94 -6.29 0.63 -5.78
CA SER A 94 -6.73 0.68 -4.40
C SER A 94 -6.99 2.14 -4.00
N MET A 95 -5.99 3.02 -4.14
CA MET A 95 -6.12 4.44 -3.78
C MET A 95 -7.24 5.16 -4.54
N LYS A 96 -7.44 4.83 -5.83
CA LYS A 96 -8.55 5.36 -6.62
C LYS A 96 -9.90 4.97 -6.02
N ALA A 97 -10.07 3.71 -5.62
CA ALA A 97 -11.31 3.27 -5.01
C ALA A 97 -11.62 4.02 -3.70
N PHE A 98 -10.59 4.28 -2.87
CA PHE A 98 -10.74 5.09 -1.66
C PHE A 98 -11.02 6.56 -1.94
N ARG A 99 -10.36 7.13 -2.95
CA ARG A 99 -10.64 8.49 -3.42
C ARG A 99 -12.10 8.63 -3.85
N ASP A 100 -12.56 7.71 -4.70
CA ASP A 100 -13.91 7.74 -5.27
C ASP A 100 -14.97 7.55 -4.17
N ALA A 101 -14.77 6.59 -3.25
CA ALA A 101 -15.65 6.42 -2.10
C ALA A 101 -15.66 7.67 -1.20
N SER A 102 -14.49 8.25 -0.92
CA SER A 102 -14.40 9.49 -0.14
C SER A 102 -15.11 10.66 -0.82
N SER A 103 -15.03 10.76 -2.15
CA SER A 103 -15.78 11.75 -2.92
C SER A 103 -17.28 11.50 -2.88
N GLN A 104 -17.73 10.25 -2.91
CA GLN A 104 -19.15 9.89 -2.79
C GLN A 104 -19.72 10.22 -1.40
N ASP A 105 -18.89 10.14 -0.36
CA ASP A 105 -19.25 10.46 1.02
C ASP A 105 -19.04 11.94 1.38
N ASP A 106 -18.78 12.81 0.38
CA ASP A 106 -18.48 14.24 0.56
C ASP A 106 -17.27 14.54 1.49
N LEU A 107 -16.37 13.57 1.65
CA LEU A 107 -15.14 13.70 2.44
C LEU A 107 -14.01 14.35 1.60
N ILE A 108 -14.19 15.65 1.27
CA ILE A 108 -13.33 16.40 0.33
C ILE A 108 -11.84 16.27 0.68
N SER A 109 -11.45 16.55 1.92
CA SER A 109 -10.03 16.49 2.33
C SER A 109 -9.43 15.07 2.18
N LYS A 110 -10.24 14.03 2.36
CA LYS A 110 -9.79 12.63 2.21
C LYS A 110 -9.68 12.23 0.74
N ALA A 111 -10.60 12.70 -0.10
CA ALA A 111 -10.49 12.54 -1.55
C ALA A 111 -9.27 13.27 -2.12
N GLU A 112 -8.99 14.49 -1.66
CA GLU A 112 -7.78 15.24 -2.03
C GLU A 112 -6.50 14.53 -1.56
N TYR A 113 -6.50 14.02 -0.33
CA TYR A 113 -5.38 13.23 0.20
C TYR A 113 -5.03 12.06 -0.72
N TYR A 114 -6.00 11.23 -1.09
CA TYR A 114 -5.75 10.10 -2.00
C TYR A 114 -5.38 10.54 -3.42
N GLY A 115 -5.95 11.64 -3.92
CA GLY A 115 -5.53 12.22 -5.20
C GLY A 115 -4.05 12.60 -5.22
N ASN A 116 -3.59 13.30 -4.18
CA ASN A 116 -2.18 13.67 -4.03
C ASN A 116 -1.28 12.43 -3.88
N LYS A 117 -1.75 11.40 -3.16
CA LYS A 117 -1.00 10.16 -2.97
C LYS A 117 -0.82 9.40 -4.30
N ILE A 118 -1.88 9.30 -5.11
CA ILE A 118 -1.82 8.72 -6.47
C ILE A 118 -0.77 9.45 -7.31
N ASP A 119 -0.83 10.78 -7.34
CA ASP A 119 0.10 11.57 -8.15
C ASP A 119 1.55 11.40 -7.70
N ASN A 120 1.81 11.31 -6.39
CA ASN A 120 3.15 11.02 -5.85
C ASN A 120 3.64 9.63 -6.25
N CYS A 121 2.80 8.59 -6.13
CA CYS A 121 3.17 7.23 -6.54
C CYS A 121 3.54 7.16 -8.04
N ILE A 122 2.78 7.86 -8.91
CA ILE A 122 3.10 7.93 -10.34
C ILE A 122 4.41 8.67 -10.57
N ALA A 123 4.63 9.81 -9.90
CA ALA A 123 5.89 10.55 -10.01
C ALA A 123 7.10 9.69 -9.61
N ASP A 124 7.03 9.02 -8.47
CA ASP A 124 8.10 8.16 -7.96
C ASP A 124 8.41 7.01 -8.91
N PHE A 125 7.36 6.38 -9.46
CA PHE A 125 7.53 5.36 -10.48
C PHE A 125 8.24 5.89 -11.73
N ILE A 126 7.80 7.04 -12.26
CA ILE A 126 8.42 7.66 -13.44
C ILE A 126 9.88 8.02 -13.16
N ILE A 127 10.18 8.60 -11.99
CA ILE A 127 11.54 8.99 -11.60
C ILE A 127 12.44 7.77 -11.47
N ARG A 128 11.98 6.69 -10.82
CA ARG A 128 12.77 5.48 -10.60
C ARG A 128 13.01 4.70 -11.88
N MET A 129 11.96 4.47 -12.66
CA MET A 129 12.02 3.60 -13.84
C MET A 129 12.44 4.34 -15.11
N GLY A 130 12.13 5.63 -15.20
CA GLY A 130 12.37 6.49 -16.35
C GLY A 130 13.61 7.37 -16.26
N LYS A 131 14.47 7.22 -15.23
CA LYS A 131 15.67 8.04 -15.06
C LYS A 131 16.53 8.04 -16.33
N GLY A 132 16.63 9.19 -16.99
CA GLY A 132 17.41 9.37 -18.22
C GLY A 132 16.78 8.79 -19.49
N LYS A 133 15.52 8.35 -19.45
CA LYS A 133 14.82 7.71 -20.59
C LYS A 133 13.60 8.54 -21.01
N LYS A 134 13.46 8.81 -22.31
CA LYS A 134 12.25 9.39 -22.91
C LYS A 134 11.53 8.29 -23.70
N GLY A 135 10.20 8.36 -23.76
CA GLY A 135 9.40 7.47 -24.60
C GLY A 135 9.56 5.97 -24.28
N TRP A 136 9.56 5.61 -23.01
CA TRP A 136 9.82 4.24 -22.54
C TRP A 136 8.57 3.51 -22.00
N LEU A 137 7.47 4.22 -21.76
CA LEU A 137 6.16 3.65 -21.41
C LEU A 137 5.32 3.44 -22.67
N SER A 138 4.57 2.33 -22.74
CA SER A 138 3.62 2.11 -23.82
C SER A 138 2.49 3.15 -23.80
N ARG A 139 1.83 3.36 -24.95
CA ARG A 139 0.72 4.31 -25.01
C ARG A 139 -0.45 3.85 -24.14
N GLU A 140 -0.69 2.54 -24.10
CA GLU A 140 -1.72 1.93 -23.24
C GLU A 140 -1.45 2.15 -21.74
N SER A 141 -0.20 1.99 -21.30
CA SER A 141 0.18 2.25 -19.91
C SER A 141 -0.07 3.71 -19.55
N VAL A 142 0.33 4.65 -20.43
CA VAL A 142 0.13 6.08 -20.22
C VAL A 142 -1.36 6.44 -20.21
N ALA A 143 -2.16 5.87 -21.10
CA ALA A 143 -3.61 6.09 -21.13
C ALA A 143 -4.26 5.68 -19.80
N THR A 144 -3.85 4.52 -19.26
CA THR A 144 -4.33 4.01 -17.97
C THR A 144 -3.94 4.93 -16.82
N LEU A 145 -2.67 5.35 -16.75
CA LEU A 145 -2.20 6.26 -15.69
C LEU A 145 -2.89 7.62 -15.74
N ARG A 146 -3.23 8.13 -16.93
CA ARG A 146 -3.99 9.38 -17.08
C ARG A 146 -5.40 9.30 -16.49
N GLN A 147 -6.04 8.13 -16.46
CA GLN A 147 -7.38 7.98 -15.89
C GLN A 147 -7.40 8.15 -14.37
N VAL A 148 -6.27 7.93 -13.70
CA VAL A 148 -6.18 7.98 -12.24
C VAL A 148 -5.47 9.25 -11.74
N THR A 149 -4.72 9.91 -12.62
CA THR A 149 -3.97 11.13 -12.32
C THR A 149 -4.91 12.32 -12.09
N THR A 150 -4.56 13.17 -11.13
CA THR A 150 -5.35 14.38 -10.83
C THR A 150 -4.68 15.69 -11.26
N THR A 151 -3.35 15.75 -11.30
CA THR A 151 -2.63 17.00 -11.57
C THR A 151 -2.00 17.07 -12.96
N LYS A 152 -1.98 18.30 -13.50
CA LYS A 152 -1.30 18.63 -14.77
C LYS A 152 0.19 18.28 -14.75
N ARG A 153 0.86 18.45 -13.60
CA ARG A 153 2.29 18.12 -13.44
C ARG A 153 2.58 16.67 -13.80
N ILE A 154 1.75 15.73 -13.35
CA ILE A 154 1.91 14.31 -13.66
C ILE A 154 1.56 14.03 -15.12
N MET A 155 0.54 14.69 -15.67
CA MET A 155 0.23 14.58 -17.10
C MET A 155 1.42 14.98 -17.98
N ASP A 156 2.12 16.06 -17.63
CA ASP A 156 3.32 16.50 -18.35
C ASP A 156 4.46 15.48 -18.24
N LEU A 157 4.66 14.85 -17.07
CA LEU A 157 5.63 13.76 -16.91
C LEU A 157 5.27 12.53 -17.76
N LEU A 158 4.00 12.15 -17.79
CA LEU A 158 3.51 11.05 -18.61
C LEU A 158 3.69 11.34 -20.11
N ASN A 159 3.48 12.58 -20.56
CA ASN A 159 3.71 12.98 -21.95
C ASN A 159 5.17 12.77 -22.39
N VAL A 160 6.13 13.03 -21.49
CA VAL A 160 7.56 12.81 -21.74
C VAL A 160 7.91 11.31 -21.73
N ALA A 161 7.26 10.54 -20.87
CA ALA A 161 7.52 9.11 -20.72
C ALA A 161 6.86 8.26 -21.82
N GLU A 162 5.78 8.74 -22.45
CA GLU A 162 5.01 8.04 -23.49
C GLU A 162 5.83 7.77 -24.75
N ASN A 163 5.90 6.50 -25.15
CA ASN A 163 6.55 6.09 -26.40
C ASN A 163 5.72 6.56 -27.60
N LYS A 164 6.28 7.47 -28.40
CA LYS A 164 5.65 8.01 -29.59
C LYS A 164 5.90 7.18 -30.86
N GLY A 165 6.77 6.17 -30.81
CA GLY A 165 7.02 5.26 -31.93
C GLY A 165 5.83 4.36 -32.28
N SER A 166 5.92 3.64 -33.40
CA SER A 166 4.96 2.58 -33.75
C SER A 166 5.15 1.42 -32.79
N GLU A 167 4.14 1.12 -31.98
CA GLU A 167 4.10 -0.09 -31.16
C GLU A 167 4.29 -1.31 -32.09
N SER A 168 5.45 -1.96 -32.00
CA SER A 168 5.55 -3.33 -32.50
C SER A 168 4.65 -4.16 -31.60
N HIS A 169 3.58 -4.69 -32.19
CA HIS A 169 2.57 -5.51 -31.54
C HIS A 169 3.21 -6.58 -30.65
N SER A 170 3.43 -6.23 -29.39
CA SER A 170 3.61 -7.21 -28.32
C SER A 170 2.20 -7.53 -27.89
N GLN A 171 1.66 -8.61 -28.46
CA GLN A 171 0.37 -9.16 -28.09
C GLN A 171 0.32 -9.33 -26.56
N ILE A 172 -0.48 -8.50 -25.91
CA ILE A 172 -0.97 -8.81 -24.58
C ILE A 172 -2.15 -9.75 -24.81
N ILE A 173 -1.94 -11.04 -24.56
CA ILE A 173 -3.04 -12.00 -24.41
C ILE A 173 -3.66 -11.73 -23.04
N ILE A 174 -4.91 -11.27 -23.04
CA ILE A 174 -5.75 -11.22 -21.84
C ILE A 174 -6.50 -12.56 -21.78
N PHE A 175 -6.32 -13.31 -20.69
CA PHE A 175 -7.17 -14.46 -20.32
C PHE A 175 -8.29 -13.99 -19.39
#